data_AF-A0AA43QK40-F1
#
_entry.id   AF-A0AA43QK40-F1
#
_cell.length_a   1.000
_cell.length_b   1.000
_cell.length_c   1.000
_cell.angle_alpha   90.00
_cell.angle_beta   90.00
_cell.angle_gamma   90.00
#
_symmetry.space_group_name_H-M   'P 1'
#
loop_
_entity.id
_entity.type
_entity.pdbx_description
1 polymer ?
#
loop_
_entity_poly.entity_id
_entity_poly.type
_entity_poly.pdbx_seq_one_letter_code
_entity_poly.pdbx_strand_id
1 'polypeptide(L)'
;MKLPVISWFYGGAYIFGAKDQFGPALPLYGGVGVVQQSGGNVIFVSSNYRVGAFGFLAGTTMEQEGLPNAGLYDQRAVLQWIQDNIGLVGGDKTQVSAWGESAGAGSIQFHLTQFGGTQDPLFSKAVILSSAFQTLFDRKGQLEQTFQNFTTLAGCAGQGVACLRAASADALDQANVKLNEAGPMGTFAVGPAADGTFARQLPALEFASGNYWKGIQSVIISHVSDEADLFVPPGVVTDEQFNTLLNATLPAYAVPAGIINAIDTRYPPVKASGSNYTLEHDRLRDYIGESSFQCNARFLTDAYDGKNYNIQYSVTPGLHASDLLTVFYDLNLDLNVFGHDVPFPLVPGFGSFAQAYQSYLVSHARSGDPNKYKKTLNIPSAITWPKPGSSTADDITSVLNAFDLGFSVITDSVTSEARCDFWRQAQAALTSAGGYAPPGSVVSSSLEGVDTGDNSSGNY
;
A
#
# COMPACT_ATOMS: atom_id res chain seq x y z
N MET A 1 1.54 29.64 17.81
CA MET A 1 0.52 28.65 17.42
C MET A 1 1.21 27.31 17.19
N LYS A 2 0.57 26.18 17.49
CA LYS A 2 1.06 24.83 17.21
C LYS A 2 0.05 24.15 16.26
N LEU A 3 0.44 23.96 15.00
CA LEU A 3 -0.46 23.46 13.95
C LEU A 3 -0.31 21.94 13.75
N PRO A 4 -1.40 21.20 13.52
CA PRO A 4 -1.32 19.81 13.05
C PRO A 4 -0.42 19.67 11.83
N VAL A 5 0.33 18.57 11.77
CA VAL A 5 1.32 18.31 10.72
C VAL A 5 0.86 17.12 9.88
N ILE A 6 0.86 17.27 8.56
CA ILE A 6 0.63 16.20 7.60
C ILE A 6 1.99 15.81 7.02
N SER A 7 2.37 14.54 7.14
CA SER A 7 3.56 13.98 6.49
C SER A 7 3.11 13.12 5.32
N TRP A 8 3.54 13.45 4.11
CA TRP A 8 3.15 12.75 2.88
C TRP A 8 4.21 11.73 2.42
N PHE A 9 3.78 10.51 2.13
CA PHE A 9 4.55 9.47 1.46
C PHE A 9 3.91 9.15 0.11
N TYR A 10 4.62 9.46 -0.99
CA TYR A 10 4.15 9.18 -2.35
C TYR A 10 4.12 7.68 -2.66
N GLY A 11 3.40 7.29 -3.71
CA GLY A 11 3.30 5.93 -4.23
C GLY A 11 4.43 5.55 -5.19
N GLY A 12 4.16 4.70 -6.17
CA GLY A 12 5.15 4.34 -7.21
C GLY A 12 5.77 2.96 -7.05
N ALA A 13 5.01 2.02 -6.49
CA ALA A 13 5.34 0.60 -6.38
C ALA A 13 6.71 0.29 -5.76
N TYR A 14 7.23 1.21 -4.94
CA TYR A 14 8.56 1.17 -4.33
C TYR A 14 9.74 1.20 -5.32
N ILE A 15 9.51 1.26 -6.63
CA ILE A 15 10.55 1.22 -7.67
C ILE A 15 10.76 2.57 -8.38
N PHE A 16 9.81 3.48 -8.28
CA PHE A 16 9.92 4.85 -8.79
C PHE A 16 9.21 5.84 -7.85
N GLY A 17 9.38 7.13 -8.12
CA GLY A 17 8.63 8.21 -7.47
C GLY A 17 9.53 9.30 -6.89
N ALA A 18 8.96 10.49 -6.76
CA ALA A 18 9.59 11.63 -6.12
C ALA A 18 8.53 12.59 -5.57
N LYS A 19 8.89 13.36 -4.53
CA LYS A 19 8.03 14.37 -3.90
C LYS A 19 7.54 15.46 -4.87
N ASP A 20 8.23 15.63 -5.99
CA ASP A 20 7.99 16.62 -7.04
C ASP A 20 7.81 15.98 -8.43
N GLN A 21 7.56 14.67 -8.49
CA GLN A 21 7.41 13.89 -9.73
C GLN A 21 6.45 14.53 -10.75
N PHE A 22 5.39 15.16 -10.26
CA PHE A 22 4.33 15.73 -11.08
C PHE A 22 4.45 17.25 -11.32
N GLY A 23 5.39 17.92 -10.67
CA GLY A 23 5.56 19.37 -10.79
C GLY A 23 6.25 19.77 -12.11
N PRO A 24 5.92 20.94 -12.71
CA PRO A 24 4.83 21.87 -12.40
C PRO A 24 3.50 21.53 -13.10
N ALA A 25 3.43 20.44 -13.88
CA ALA A 25 2.28 20.11 -14.72
C ALA A 25 1.03 19.82 -13.86
N LEU A 26 1.15 18.94 -12.87
CA LEU A 26 0.07 18.62 -11.93
C LEU A 26 0.54 18.96 -10.50
N PRO A 27 -0.25 19.69 -9.69
CA PRO A 27 0.12 20.07 -8.32
C PRO A 27 0.02 18.90 -7.32
N LEU A 28 0.12 17.66 -7.79
CA LEU A 28 0.15 16.48 -6.93
C LEU A 28 1.37 16.52 -6.03
N TYR A 29 1.18 16.09 -4.78
CA TYR A 29 2.21 16.10 -3.73
C TYR A 29 2.64 17.50 -3.28
N GLY A 30 2.10 18.55 -3.91
CA GLY A 30 2.17 19.93 -3.47
C GLY A 30 1.13 20.22 -2.40
N GLY A 31 1.56 20.57 -1.18
CA GLY A 31 0.65 20.83 -0.06
C GLY A 31 -0.23 22.08 -0.16
N VAL A 32 -0.19 22.83 -1.27
CA VAL A 32 -0.86 24.13 -1.43
C VAL A 32 -2.38 23.99 -1.27
N GLY A 33 -3.00 23.08 -2.02
CA GLY A 33 -4.44 22.83 -1.94
C GLY A 33 -4.88 22.41 -0.53
N VAL A 34 -4.13 21.50 0.09
CA VAL A 34 -4.36 21.02 1.45
C VAL A 34 -4.28 22.15 2.49
N VAL A 35 -3.27 23.02 2.39
CA VAL A 35 -3.11 24.17 3.29
C VAL A 35 -4.23 25.19 3.08
N GLN A 36 -4.58 25.52 1.84
CA GLN A 36 -5.70 26.42 1.53
C GLN A 36 -7.03 25.89 2.07
N GLN A 37 -7.29 24.60 1.87
CA GLN A 37 -8.51 23.93 2.34
C GLN A 37 -8.64 23.96 3.87
N SER A 38 -7.51 23.93 4.59
CA SER A 38 -7.49 24.10 6.04
C SER A 38 -7.67 25.55 6.52
N GLY A 39 -7.64 26.53 5.61
CA GLY A 39 -7.55 27.96 5.93
C GLY A 39 -6.21 28.33 6.59
N GLY A 40 -5.11 27.65 6.22
CA GLY A 40 -3.77 27.87 6.81
C GLY A 40 -3.57 27.24 8.20
N ASN A 41 -4.38 26.24 8.57
CA ASN A 41 -4.37 25.61 9.91
C ASN A 41 -3.69 24.24 9.95
N VAL A 42 -2.85 23.91 8.97
CA VAL A 42 -2.00 22.71 8.96
C VAL A 42 -0.63 23.05 8.39
N ILE A 43 0.37 22.24 8.73
CA ILE A 43 1.67 22.21 8.03
C ILE A 43 1.71 20.93 7.19
N PHE A 44 2.14 21.05 5.94
CA PHE A 44 2.30 19.91 5.04
C PHE A 44 3.79 19.67 4.77
N VAL A 45 4.25 18.43 4.98
CA VAL A 45 5.63 17.99 4.76
C VAL A 45 5.62 16.93 3.67
N SER A 46 6.35 17.18 2.58
CA SER A 46 6.58 16.23 1.49
C SER A 46 8.07 15.88 1.45
N SER A 47 8.40 14.60 1.32
CA SER A 47 9.78 14.10 1.43
C SER A 47 10.06 12.98 0.45
N ASN A 48 11.33 12.83 0.06
CA ASN A 48 11.80 11.67 -0.69
C ASN A 48 12.22 10.53 0.25
N TYR A 49 12.09 9.32 -0.25
CA TYR A 49 12.70 8.11 0.30
C TYR A 49 13.31 7.29 -0.84
N ARG A 50 14.35 6.49 -0.57
CA ARG A 50 14.98 5.65 -1.61
C ARG A 50 13.99 4.63 -2.16
N VAL A 51 14.04 4.44 -3.47
CA VAL A 51 13.21 3.49 -4.24
C VAL A 51 14.10 2.54 -5.04
N GLY A 52 13.50 1.51 -5.65
CA GLY A 52 14.17 0.49 -6.43
C GLY A 52 15.16 -0.31 -5.60
N ALA A 53 16.18 -0.86 -6.26
CA ALA A 53 17.23 -1.63 -5.60
C ALA A 53 17.98 -0.81 -4.52
N PHE A 54 18.03 0.53 -4.67
CA PHE A 54 18.68 1.41 -3.70
C PHE A 54 17.95 1.52 -2.37
N GLY A 55 16.63 1.28 -2.36
CA GLY A 55 15.78 1.34 -1.17
C GLY A 55 15.37 -0.02 -0.62
N PHE A 56 15.27 -1.03 -1.48
CA PHE A 56 14.50 -2.25 -1.18
C PHE A 56 15.17 -3.57 -1.61
N LEU A 57 16.48 -3.58 -1.87
CA LEU A 57 17.21 -4.86 -1.88
C LEU A 57 17.10 -5.54 -0.51
N ALA A 58 16.79 -6.82 -0.52
CA ALA A 58 16.61 -7.66 0.67
C ALA A 58 17.22 -9.05 0.42
N GLY A 59 17.04 -9.96 1.38
CA GLY A 59 17.65 -11.29 1.36
C GLY A 59 18.80 -11.41 2.37
N THR A 60 19.22 -12.64 2.60
CA THR A 60 20.24 -12.97 3.62
C THR A 60 21.54 -12.18 3.49
N THR A 61 22.03 -11.93 2.27
CA THR A 61 23.25 -11.13 2.07
C THR A 61 23.04 -9.67 2.50
N MET A 62 21.88 -9.08 2.18
CA MET A 62 21.56 -7.71 2.60
C MET A 62 21.38 -7.58 4.10
N GLU A 63 20.84 -8.61 4.77
CA GLU A 63 20.70 -8.64 6.23
C GLU A 63 22.06 -8.72 6.95
N GLN A 64 23.04 -9.40 6.34
CA GLN A 64 24.38 -9.57 6.92
C GLN A 64 25.32 -8.39 6.61
N GLU A 65 25.26 -7.84 5.40
CA GLU A 65 26.23 -6.85 4.91
C GLU A 65 25.66 -5.43 4.72
N GLY A 66 24.34 -5.30 4.81
CA GLY A 66 23.59 -4.11 4.42
C GLY A 66 22.46 -3.76 5.39
N LEU A 67 21.42 -3.15 4.82
CA LEU A 67 20.19 -2.79 5.53
C LEU A 67 19.03 -2.98 4.56
N PRO A 68 18.25 -4.07 4.68
CA PRO A 68 16.99 -4.21 3.98
C PRO A 68 16.02 -3.07 4.34
N ASN A 69 15.02 -2.83 3.50
CA ASN A 69 13.98 -1.84 3.75
C ASN A 69 14.51 -0.41 4.01
N ALA A 70 15.66 -0.06 3.42
CA ALA A 70 16.30 1.23 3.59
C ALA A 70 15.37 2.41 3.25
N GLY A 71 14.45 2.25 2.29
CA GLY A 71 13.41 3.23 1.98
C GLY A 71 12.42 3.48 3.15
N LEU A 72 12.06 2.43 3.92
CA LEU A 72 11.22 2.60 5.13
C LEU A 72 11.99 3.30 6.25
N TYR A 73 13.30 3.02 6.38
CA TYR A 73 14.17 3.74 7.31
C TYR A 73 14.31 5.22 6.94
N ASP A 74 14.37 5.57 5.65
CA ASP A 74 14.37 6.97 5.21
C ASP A 74 13.08 7.69 5.63
N GLN A 75 11.93 7.05 5.45
CA GLN A 75 10.65 7.61 5.91
C GLN A 75 10.60 7.76 7.44
N ARG A 76 11.12 6.78 8.19
CA ARG A 76 11.26 6.89 9.66
C ARG A 76 12.17 8.05 10.05
N ALA A 77 13.26 8.27 9.31
CA ALA A 77 14.15 9.41 9.52
C ALA A 77 13.46 10.75 9.23
N VAL A 78 12.59 10.83 8.23
CA VAL A 78 11.73 12.02 7.98
C VAL A 78 10.78 12.26 9.15
N LEU A 79 10.11 11.22 9.64
CA LEU A 79 9.21 11.34 10.79
C LEU A 79 9.96 11.77 12.05
N GLN A 80 11.17 11.25 12.28
CA GLN A 80 12.04 11.69 13.36
C GLN A 80 12.45 13.17 13.17
N TRP A 81 12.79 13.57 11.95
CA TRP A 81 13.08 14.97 11.64
C TRP A 81 11.88 15.88 11.97
N ILE A 82 10.65 15.45 11.66
CA ILE A 82 9.43 16.18 12.05
C ILE A 82 9.35 16.31 13.58
N GLN A 83 9.58 15.22 14.32
CA GLN A 83 9.55 15.24 15.78
C GLN A 83 10.58 16.21 16.39
N ASP A 84 11.75 16.33 15.77
CA ASP A 84 12.84 17.15 16.29
C ASP A 84 12.74 18.62 15.85
N ASN A 85 12.19 18.90 14.65
CA ASN A 85 12.34 20.20 14.00
C ASN A 85 11.02 20.92 13.71
N ILE A 86 9.88 20.24 13.61
CA ILE A 86 8.66 20.87 13.07
C ILE A 86 8.14 22.02 13.94
N GLY A 87 8.49 22.02 15.24
CA GLY A 87 8.19 23.11 16.15
C GLY A 87 8.80 24.46 15.73
N LEU A 88 9.90 24.45 14.98
CA LEU A 88 10.59 25.66 14.48
C LEU A 88 9.76 26.42 13.44
N VAL A 89 8.89 25.71 12.72
CA VAL A 89 7.98 26.29 11.72
C VAL A 89 6.53 26.36 12.22
N GLY A 90 6.32 26.22 13.53
CA GLY A 90 5.01 26.34 14.17
C GLY A 90 4.18 25.07 14.18
N GLY A 91 4.77 23.91 13.89
CA GLY A 91 4.10 22.61 13.91
C GLY A 91 3.96 22.02 15.31
N ASP A 92 2.93 21.20 15.49
CA ASP A 92 2.71 20.38 16.67
C ASP A 92 3.17 18.95 16.41
N LYS A 93 4.34 18.60 16.95
CA LYS A 93 4.89 17.25 16.84
C LYS A 93 4.03 16.15 17.49
N THR A 94 3.09 16.54 18.37
CA THR A 94 2.14 15.58 18.99
C THR A 94 0.92 15.32 18.11
N GLN A 95 0.74 16.12 17.04
CA GLN A 95 -0.38 16.02 16.10
C GLN A 95 0.11 15.79 14.66
N VAL A 96 0.91 14.75 14.48
CA VAL A 96 1.35 14.28 13.16
C VAL A 96 0.33 13.30 12.59
N SER A 97 -0.07 13.53 11.35
CA SER A 97 -0.91 12.66 10.52
C SER A 97 -0.08 12.17 9.33
N ALA A 98 0.18 10.87 9.25
CA ALA A 98 0.84 10.28 8.08
C ALA A 98 -0.18 10.04 6.96
N TRP A 99 0.07 10.61 5.78
CA TRP A 99 -0.75 10.40 4.60
C TRP A 99 0.09 9.66 3.57
N GLY A 100 -0.49 8.67 2.92
CA GLY A 100 0.18 7.96 1.85
C GLY A 100 -0.81 7.36 0.88
N GLU A 101 -0.32 7.10 -0.32
CA GLU A 101 -1.07 6.45 -1.39
C GLU A 101 -0.27 5.30 -1.99
N SER A 102 -0.94 4.22 -2.42
CA SER A 102 -0.30 3.05 -3.03
C SER A 102 0.83 2.49 -2.16
N ALA A 103 2.06 2.46 -2.67
CA ALA A 103 3.27 2.09 -1.93
C ALA A 103 3.52 2.99 -0.69
N GLY A 104 3.16 4.27 -0.72
CA GLY A 104 3.24 5.16 0.44
C GLY A 104 2.22 4.79 1.52
N ALA A 105 1.02 4.37 1.13
CA ALA A 105 0.01 3.82 2.04
C ALA A 105 0.45 2.47 2.63
N GLY A 106 1.03 1.60 1.80
CA GLY A 106 1.67 0.36 2.26
C GLY A 106 2.80 0.63 3.24
N SER A 107 3.60 1.66 3.00
CA SER A 107 4.66 2.05 3.93
C SER A 107 4.12 2.44 5.31
N ILE A 108 2.99 3.16 5.38
CA ILE A 108 2.30 3.45 6.65
C ILE A 108 1.92 2.14 7.35
N GLN A 109 1.40 1.16 6.62
CA GLN A 109 1.06 -0.15 7.17
C GLN A 109 2.28 -0.85 7.79
N PHE A 110 3.45 -0.78 7.14
CA PHE A 110 4.71 -1.28 7.72
C PHE A 110 5.17 -0.46 8.94
N HIS A 111 4.99 0.86 8.97
CA HIS A 111 5.28 1.66 10.17
C HIS A 111 4.38 1.31 11.35
N LEU A 112 3.15 0.86 11.09
CA LEU A 112 2.22 0.43 12.13
C LEU A 112 2.58 -0.93 12.74
N THR A 113 3.25 -1.81 11.97
CA THR A 113 3.70 -3.15 12.41
C THR A 113 5.19 -3.23 12.70
N GLN A 114 5.94 -2.13 12.51
CA GLN A 114 7.40 -2.13 12.63
C GLN A 114 7.86 -2.67 13.98
N PHE A 115 8.90 -3.52 13.96
CA PHE A 115 9.43 -4.17 15.16
C PHE A 115 8.34 -4.87 16.00
N GLY A 116 7.33 -5.45 15.34
CA GLY A 116 6.17 -6.10 15.99
C GLY A 116 5.22 -5.12 16.68
N GLY A 117 5.15 -3.86 16.21
CA GLY A 117 4.31 -2.82 16.78
C GLY A 117 4.80 -2.25 18.12
N THR A 118 6.06 -2.51 18.49
CA THR A 118 6.64 -2.10 19.78
C THR A 118 7.25 -0.71 19.77
N GLN A 119 7.55 -0.16 18.59
CA GLN A 119 8.08 1.19 18.45
C GLN A 119 6.99 2.17 18.03
N ASP A 120 7.07 3.38 18.59
CA ASP A 120 6.22 4.50 18.18
C ASP A 120 6.46 4.81 16.69
N PRO A 121 5.40 4.82 15.86
CA PRO A 121 5.49 5.19 14.45
C PRO A 121 5.69 6.70 14.24
N LEU A 122 5.71 7.51 15.30
CA LEU A 122 5.93 8.96 15.30
C LEU A 122 4.80 9.78 14.66
N PHE A 123 3.64 9.15 14.48
CA PHE A 123 2.38 9.78 14.10
C PHE A 123 1.22 9.19 14.90
N SER A 124 0.18 9.99 15.13
CA SER A 124 -1.00 9.59 15.91
C SER A 124 -2.25 9.43 15.05
N LYS A 125 -2.23 9.90 13.80
CA LYS A 125 -3.30 9.79 12.83
C LYS A 125 -2.75 9.30 11.49
N ALA A 126 -3.57 8.64 10.68
CA ALA A 126 -3.19 8.29 9.32
C ALA A 126 -4.32 8.40 8.31
N VAL A 127 -3.97 8.69 7.05
CA VAL A 127 -4.83 8.56 5.88
C VAL A 127 -4.13 7.61 4.92
N ILE A 128 -4.71 6.43 4.74
CA ILE A 128 -4.12 5.31 4.01
C ILE A 128 -4.94 5.11 2.74
N LEU A 129 -4.43 5.63 1.62
CA LEU A 129 -5.10 5.61 0.33
C LEU A 129 -4.63 4.40 -0.49
N SER A 130 -5.49 3.39 -0.66
CA SER A 130 -5.19 2.23 -1.51
C SER A 130 -3.86 1.53 -1.17
N SER A 131 -3.74 1.04 0.07
CA SER A 131 -2.50 0.39 0.57
C SER A 131 -2.03 -0.75 -0.33
N ALA A 132 -0.80 -0.63 -0.85
CA ALA A 132 -0.26 -1.56 -1.83
C ALA A 132 1.17 -2.03 -1.52
N PHE A 133 1.41 -3.33 -1.66
CA PHE A 133 2.74 -3.97 -1.63
C PHE A 133 2.66 -5.44 -2.07
N GLN A 134 3.79 -5.98 -2.54
CA GLN A 134 3.91 -7.41 -2.84
C GLN A 134 4.26 -8.23 -1.60
N THR A 135 3.89 -9.51 -1.60
CA THR A 135 4.23 -10.44 -0.52
C THR A 135 5.67 -10.92 -0.64
N LEU A 136 6.62 -10.14 -0.12
CA LEU A 136 8.06 -10.45 -0.13
C LEU A 136 8.53 -10.97 1.25
N PHE A 137 8.69 -12.29 1.39
CA PHE A 137 9.00 -12.92 2.69
C PHE A 137 9.96 -14.13 2.62
N ASP A 138 10.28 -14.62 1.42
CA ASP A 138 11.23 -15.73 1.20
C ASP A 138 12.68 -15.22 1.20
N ARG A 139 13.24 -15.05 2.41
CA ARG A 139 14.56 -14.44 2.67
C ARG A 139 15.73 -15.19 2.01
N LYS A 140 15.68 -16.53 1.99
CA LYS A 140 16.76 -17.39 1.46
C LYS A 140 16.51 -17.78 -0.01
N GLY A 141 15.28 -17.70 -0.50
CA GLY A 141 14.92 -17.96 -1.89
C GLY A 141 14.78 -16.69 -2.71
N GLN A 142 13.55 -16.28 -3.02
CA GLN A 142 13.26 -15.22 -3.99
C GLN A 142 14.01 -13.89 -3.69
N LEU A 143 14.07 -13.45 -2.43
CA LEU A 143 14.73 -12.19 -2.08
C LEU A 143 16.24 -12.23 -2.33
N GLU A 144 16.89 -13.32 -1.93
CA GLU A 144 18.32 -13.53 -2.20
C GLU A 144 18.59 -13.65 -3.71
N GLN A 145 17.71 -14.33 -4.47
CA GLN A 145 17.83 -14.43 -5.93
C GLN A 145 17.75 -13.05 -6.59
N THR A 146 16.82 -12.19 -6.18
CA THR A 146 16.73 -10.80 -6.65
C THR A 146 18.02 -10.03 -6.35
N PHE A 147 18.59 -10.19 -5.14
CA PHE A 147 19.87 -9.58 -4.80
C PHE A 147 21.02 -10.06 -5.71
N GLN A 148 21.15 -11.38 -5.91
CA GLN A 148 22.20 -11.95 -6.77
C GLN A 148 22.02 -11.53 -8.24
N ASN A 149 20.79 -11.42 -8.72
CA ASN A 149 20.49 -10.90 -10.06
C ASN A 149 20.94 -9.44 -10.20
N PHE A 150 20.62 -8.59 -9.22
CA PHE A 150 21.07 -7.19 -9.23
C PHE A 150 22.60 -7.07 -9.20
N THR A 151 23.29 -7.86 -8.35
CA THR A 151 24.77 -7.85 -8.32
C THR A 151 25.35 -8.29 -9.66
N THR A 152 24.76 -9.29 -10.32
CA THR A 152 25.20 -9.73 -11.66
C THR A 152 25.02 -8.62 -12.69
N LEU A 153 23.85 -7.97 -12.72
CA LEU A 153 23.54 -6.86 -13.62
C LEU A 153 24.47 -5.65 -13.41
N ALA A 154 24.93 -5.42 -12.17
CA ALA A 154 25.85 -4.35 -11.79
C ALA A 154 27.34 -4.71 -12.01
N GLY A 155 27.67 -5.93 -12.46
CA GLY A 155 29.06 -6.38 -12.61
C GLY A 155 29.76 -6.77 -11.29
N CYS A 156 28.98 -7.05 -10.25
CA CYS A 156 29.40 -7.36 -8.88
C CYS A 156 29.08 -8.79 -8.44
N ALA A 157 28.84 -9.71 -9.38
CA ALA A 157 28.49 -11.10 -9.07
C ALA A 157 29.47 -11.74 -8.06
N GLY A 158 28.95 -12.28 -6.96
CA GLY A 158 29.73 -12.94 -5.92
C GLY A 158 30.60 -12.04 -5.03
N GLN A 159 30.48 -10.70 -5.15
CA GLN A 159 31.30 -9.74 -4.39
C GLN A 159 30.52 -8.96 -3.31
N GLY A 160 29.24 -9.28 -3.13
CA GLY A 160 28.41 -8.74 -2.05
C GLY A 160 28.17 -7.23 -2.13
N VAL A 161 27.78 -6.65 -1.00
CA VAL A 161 27.36 -5.23 -0.89
C VAL A 161 28.57 -4.29 -1.03
N ALA A 162 29.77 -4.73 -0.66
CA ALA A 162 30.98 -3.92 -0.77
C ALA A 162 31.28 -3.51 -2.23
N CYS A 163 31.13 -4.45 -3.18
CA CYS A 163 31.28 -4.12 -4.61
C CYS A 163 30.19 -3.16 -5.09
N LEU A 164 28.93 -3.38 -4.71
CA LEU A 164 27.83 -2.48 -5.07
C LEU A 164 28.08 -1.04 -4.60
N ARG A 165 28.63 -0.86 -3.38
CA ARG A 165 28.99 0.48 -2.85
C ARG A 165 30.16 1.13 -3.58
N ALA A 166 31.03 0.34 -4.21
CA ALA A 166 32.19 0.82 -4.98
C ALA A 166 31.89 0.98 -6.48
N ALA A 167 30.79 0.41 -6.98
CA ALA A 167 30.37 0.50 -8.37
C ALA A 167 30.00 1.94 -8.77
N SER A 168 30.05 2.24 -10.07
CA SER A 168 29.62 3.54 -10.57
C SER A 168 28.10 3.69 -10.48
N ALA A 169 27.65 4.94 -10.32
CA ALA A 169 26.21 5.26 -10.35
C ALA A 169 25.54 4.75 -11.64
N ASP A 170 26.18 4.92 -12.80
CA ASP A 170 25.67 4.45 -14.09
C ASP A 170 25.48 2.93 -14.14
N ALA A 171 26.41 2.15 -13.58
CA ALA A 171 26.29 0.69 -13.56
C ALA A 171 25.12 0.25 -12.67
N LEU A 172 24.95 0.90 -11.51
CA LEU A 172 23.85 0.61 -10.59
C LEU A 172 22.50 1.04 -11.16
N ASP A 173 22.43 2.18 -11.84
CA ASP A 173 21.22 2.69 -12.48
C ASP A 173 20.77 1.75 -13.61
N GLN A 174 21.68 1.36 -14.51
CA GLN A 174 21.38 0.39 -15.56
C GLN A 174 20.97 -0.98 -15.00
N ALA A 175 21.59 -1.43 -13.92
CA ALA A 175 21.19 -2.66 -13.25
C ALA A 175 19.78 -2.55 -12.65
N ASN A 176 19.45 -1.40 -12.06
CA ASN A 176 18.13 -1.15 -11.49
C ASN A 176 17.03 -1.12 -12.56
N VAL A 177 17.28 -0.46 -13.69
CA VAL A 177 16.36 -0.47 -14.85
C VAL A 177 16.11 -1.90 -15.32
N LYS A 178 17.18 -2.66 -15.61
CA LYS A 178 17.06 -4.05 -16.09
C LYS A 178 16.36 -4.98 -15.09
N LEU A 179 16.59 -4.78 -13.80
CA LEU A 179 15.92 -5.56 -12.75
C LEU A 179 14.40 -5.31 -12.78
N ASN A 180 13.98 -4.04 -12.89
CA ASN A 180 12.57 -3.68 -12.90
C ASN A 180 11.86 -4.07 -14.21
N GLU A 181 12.58 -4.14 -15.33
CA GLU A 181 12.05 -4.58 -16.64
C GLU A 181 11.97 -6.11 -16.80
N ALA A 182 12.59 -6.89 -15.90
CA ALA A 182 12.67 -8.35 -16.04
C ALA A 182 11.35 -9.07 -15.68
N GLY A 183 10.50 -8.45 -14.85
CA GLY A 183 9.23 -9.02 -14.41
C GLY A 183 8.09 -8.77 -15.40
N PRO A 184 7.04 -9.61 -15.41
CA PRO A 184 5.81 -9.29 -16.11
C PRO A 184 5.21 -7.95 -15.66
N MET A 185 4.47 -7.28 -16.55
CA MET A 185 3.72 -6.06 -16.21
C MET A 185 2.85 -6.30 -14.96
N GLY A 186 2.77 -5.31 -14.07
CA GLY A 186 2.04 -5.42 -12.80
C GLY A 186 2.80 -6.10 -11.67
N THR A 187 4.03 -6.58 -11.91
CA THR A 187 4.91 -7.15 -10.88
C THR A 187 6.11 -6.25 -10.61
N PHE A 188 6.68 -6.31 -9.40
CA PHE A 188 7.77 -5.44 -8.97
C PHE A 188 8.87 -6.25 -8.29
N ALA A 189 10.11 -6.15 -8.77
CA ALA A 189 11.20 -7.02 -8.30
C ALA A 189 11.60 -6.77 -6.83
N VAL A 190 11.34 -5.57 -6.32
CA VAL A 190 11.74 -5.12 -4.98
C VAL A 190 10.62 -4.32 -4.31
N GLY A 191 10.61 -4.34 -2.99
CA GLY A 191 9.67 -3.63 -2.14
C GLY A 191 9.93 -3.96 -0.67
N PRO A 192 9.06 -3.53 0.25
CA PRO A 192 9.13 -3.92 1.65
C PRO A 192 9.17 -5.44 1.80
N ALA A 193 10.20 -5.95 2.46
CA ALA A 193 10.46 -7.36 2.61
C ALA A 193 10.54 -7.76 4.09
N ALA A 194 10.11 -8.99 4.42
CA ALA A 194 10.34 -9.52 5.75
C ALA A 194 11.86 -9.67 5.99
N ASP A 195 12.40 -8.91 6.95
CA ASP A 195 13.82 -8.84 7.29
C ASP A 195 14.13 -9.33 8.71
N GLY A 196 13.09 -9.77 9.44
CA GLY A 196 13.21 -10.25 10.82
C GLY A 196 13.41 -9.16 11.88
N THR A 197 13.49 -7.88 11.49
CA THR A 197 13.76 -6.75 12.39
C THR A 197 12.73 -5.63 12.20
N PHE A 198 12.91 -4.74 11.22
CA PHE A 198 11.95 -3.67 10.93
C PHE A 198 10.62 -4.27 10.52
N ALA A 199 10.62 -5.08 9.47
CA ALA A 199 9.48 -5.85 9.02
C ALA A 199 9.70 -7.30 9.44
N ARG A 200 9.28 -7.66 10.66
CA ARG A 200 9.53 -9.02 11.16
C ARG A 200 8.81 -10.06 10.31
N GLN A 201 7.61 -9.77 9.81
CA GLN A 201 6.88 -10.61 8.86
C GLN A 201 5.85 -9.76 8.09
N LEU A 202 5.00 -10.41 7.29
CA LEU A 202 3.94 -9.75 6.53
C LEU A 202 2.97 -8.99 7.46
N PRO A 203 2.56 -7.75 7.11
CA PRO A 203 1.68 -6.96 7.96
C PRO A 203 0.35 -7.63 8.30
N ALA A 204 -0.25 -8.40 7.38
CA ALA A 204 -1.49 -9.12 7.66
C ALA A 204 -1.35 -10.11 8.83
N LEU A 205 -0.20 -10.79 8.91
CA LEU A 205 0.10 -11.75 9.98
C LEU A 205 0.43 -11.04 11.29
N GLU A 206 1.11 -9.88 11.24
CA GLU A 206 1.33 -9.05 12.43
C GLU A 206 0.02 -8.48 12.97
N PHE A 207 -0.91 -8.02 12.13
CA PHE A 207 -2.23 -7.59 12.57
C PHE A 207 -3.02 -8.73 13.19
N ALA A 208 -3.07 -9.89 12.54
CA ALA A 208 -3.76 -11.08 13.05
C ALA A 208 -3.18 -11.55 14.40
N SER A 209 -1.87 -11.40 14.60
CA SER A 209 -1.18 -11.75 15.86
C SER A 209 -1.27 -10.67 16.93
N GLY A 210 -1.88 -9.51 16.62
CA GLY A 210 -1.97 -8.37 17.53
C GLY A 210 -0.69 -7.53 17.66
N ASN A 211 0.34 -7.79 16.84
CA ASN A 211 1.66 -7.16 16.83
C ASN A 211 1.69 -5.86 16.01
N TYR A 212 0.93 -4.87 16.46
CA TYR A 212 0.85 -3.56 15.82
C TYR A 212 0.69 -2.45 16.85
N TRP A 213 1.07 -1.23 16.47
CA TRP A 213 1.00 -0.07 17.33
C TRP A 213 -0.45 0.28 17.71
N LYS A 214 -0.80 0.07 18.99
CA LYS A 214 -2.16 0.35 19.48
C LYS A 214 -2.44 1.85 19.71
N GLY A 215 -1.39 2.67 19.74
CA GLY A 215 -1.44 4.08 20.13
C GLY A 215 -2.00 5.05 19.08
N ILE A 216 -2.42 4.55 17.90
CA ILE A 216 -3.11 5.38 16.91
C ILE A 216 -4.43 5.92 17.47
N GLN A 217 -4.71 7.19 17.20
CA GLN A 217 -5.93 7.87 17.61
C GLN A 217 -7.06 7.66 16.59
N SER A 218 -6.77 7.86 15.31
CA SER A 218 -7.74 7.62 14.24
C SER A 218 -7.07 7.40 12.88
N VAL A 219 -7.69 6.58 12.04
CA VAL A 219 -7.26 6.30 10.66
C VAL A 219 -8.39 6.51 9.68
N ILE A 220 -8.07 7.03 8.49
CA ILE A 220 -8.90 6.87 7.30
C ILE A 220 -8.28 5.77 6.46
N ILE A 221 -9.09 4.81 6.05
CA ILE A 221 -8.71 3.68 5.20
C ILE A 221 -9.54 3.80 3.93
N SER A 222 -8.85 3.89 2.79
CA SER A 222 -9.48 4.07 1.47
C SER A 222 -9.08 2.96 0.53
N HIS A 223 -9.99 2.63 -0.36
CA HIS A 223 -9.70 1.94 -1.62
C HIS A 223 -10.54 2.59 -2.74
N VAL A 224 -10.11 2.42 -3.98
CA VAL A 224 -10.90 2.82 -5.15
C VAL A 224 -11.83 1.66 -5.57
N SER A 225 -12.80 1.93 -6.44
CA SER A 225 -13.72 0.90 -6.94
C SER A 225 -13.04 -0.14 -7.83
N ASP A 226 -11.95 0.21 -8.52
CA ASP A 226 -11.13 -0.71 -9.31
C ASP A 226 -9.64 -0.49 -9.06
N GLU A 227 -9.12 -1.22 -8.08
CA GLU A 227 -7.71 -1.14 -7.65
C GLU A 227 -6.74 -1.77 -8.66
N ALA A 228 -7.20 -2.74 -9.45
CA ALA A 228 -6.30 -3.72 -10.05
C ALA A 228 -6.21 -3.64 -11.58
N ASP A 229 -7.18 -3.03 -12.27
CA ASP A 229 -7.25 -3.01 -13.74
C ASP A 229 -5.94 -2.52 -14.39
N LEU A 230 -5.34 -1.46 -13.83
CA LEU A 230 -4.08 -0.88 -14.31
C LEU A 230 -2.86 -1.81 -14.19
N PHE A 231 -2.97 -2.86 -13.38
CA PHE A 231 -1.90 -3.82 -13.10
C PHE A 231 -2.09 -5.15 -13.83
N VAL A 232 -3.20 -5.33 -14.55
CA VAL A 232 -3.43 -6.53 -15.36
C VAL A 232 -2.74 -6.38 -16.71
N PRO A 233 -1.83 -7.29 -17.10
CA PRO A 233 -1.23 -7.23 -18.43
C PRO A 233 -2.29 -7.45 -19.52
N PRO A 234 -2.37 -6.59 -20.56
CA PRO A 234 -3.38 -6.71 -21.62
C PRO A 234 -3.34 -8.05 -22.38
N GLY A 235 -2.22 -8.77 -22.32
CA GLY A 235 -2.01 -10.04 -23.02
C GLY A 235 -2.55 -11.28 -22.31
N VAL A 236 -3.12 -11.17 -21.11
CA VAL A 236 -3.61 -12.32 -20.33
C VAL A 236 -4.99 -12.74 -20.82
N VAL A 237 -5.03 -13.85 -21.57
CA VAL A 237 -6.23 -14.44 -22.16
C VAL A 237 -6.32 -15.95 -21.97
N THR A 238 -5.30 -16.57 -21.35
CA THR A 238 -5.27 -18.01 -21.03
C THR A 238 -4.93 -18.27 -19.56
N ASP A 239 -5.39 -19.41 -19.05
CA ASP A 239 -5.05 -19.92 -17.73
C ASP A 239 -3.52 -20.10 -17.53
N GLU A 240 -2.80 -20.49 -18.58
CA GLU A 240 -1.33 -20.61 -18.55
C GLU A 240 -0.65 -19.25 -18.30
N GLN A 241 -1.18 -18.17 -18.88
CA GLN A 241 -0.64 -16.82 -18.67
C GLN A 241 -0.95 -16.31 -17.27
N PHE A 242 -2.14 -16.62 -16.72
CA PHE A 242 -2.46 -16.37 -15.31
C PHE A 242 -1.46 -17.09 -14.39
N ASN A 243 -1.23 -18.38 -14.61
CA ASN A 243 -0.29 -19.18 -13.83
C ASN A 243 1.17 -18.72 -13.97
N THR A 244 1.56 -18.18 -15.13
CA THR A 244 2.88 -17.56 -15.33
C THR A 244 3.09 -16.38 -14.39
N LEU A 245 2.06 -15.57 -14.17
CA LEU A 245 2.12 -14.44 -13.24
C LEU A 245 2.17 -14.90 -11.79
N LEU A 246 1.38 -15.91 -11.41
CA LEU A 246 1.45 -16.51 -10.08
C LEU A 246 2.86 -17.03 -9.77
N ASN A 247 3.48 -17.73 -10.72
CA ASN A 247 4.83 -18.27 -10.54
C ASN A 247 5.92 -17.19 -10.50
N ALA A 248 5.65 -16.00 -11.05
CA ALA A 248 6.57 -14.86 -10.97
C ALA A 248 6.48 -14.15 -9.61
N THR A 249 5.32 -14.16 -8.94
CA THR A 249 5.08 -13.44 -7.69
C THR A 249 5.15 -14.33 -6.44
N LEU A 250 4.98 -15.64 -6.59
CA LEU A 250 5.01 -16.60 -5.48
C LEU A 250 6.29 -17.44 -5.49
N PRO A 251 6.79 -17.84 -4.31
CA PRO A 251 7.99 -18.67 -4.21
C PRO A 251 7.76 -20.06 -4.82
N ALA A 252 8.82 -20.67 -5.36
CA ALA A 252 8.73 -21.95 -6.08
C ALA A 252 8.13 -23.10 -5.24
N TYR A 253 8.26 -23.05 -3.92
CA TYR A 253 7.66 -24.05 -3.02
C TYR A 253 6.14 -23.91 -2.86
N ALA A 254 5.51 -22.82 -3.34
CA ALA A 254 4.07 -22.64 -3.28
C ALA A 254 3.30 -23.70 -4.08
N VAL A 255 3.90 -24.20 -5.17
CA VAL A 255 3.33 -25.29 -6.00
C VAL A 255 3.27 -26.61 -5.22
N PRO A 256 4.40 -27.20 -4.74
CA PRO A 256 4.35 -28.46 -4.00
C PRO A 256 3.61 -28.34 -2.65
N ALA A 257 3.53 -27.15 -2.07
CA ALA A 257 2.73 -26.90 -0.87
C ALA A 257 1.21 -26.86 -1.13
N GLY A 258 0.75 -26.93 -2.38
CA GLY A 258 -0.68 -26.92 -2.73
C GLY A 258 -1.33 -25.53 -2.72
N ILE A 259 -0.55 -24.45 -2.56
CA ILE A 259 -1.06 -23.09 -2.41
C ILE A 259 -1.58 -22.55 -3.75
N ILE A 260 -0.92 -22.87 -4.86
CA ILE A 260 -1.40 -22.52 -6.21
C ILE A 260 -2.77 -23.16 -6.47
N ASN A 261 -2.98 -24.41 -6.06
CA ASN A 261 -4.28 -25.09 -6.21
C ASN A 261 -5.38 -24.41 -5.37
N ALA A 262 -5.03 -23.93 -4.17
CA ALA A 262 -5.96 -23.18 -3.33
C ALA A 262 -6.35 -21.84 -3.99
N ILE A 263 -5.38 -21.15 -4.62
CA ILE A 263 -5.61 -19.93 -5.42
C ILE A 263 -6.50 -20.24 -6.62
N ASP A 264 -6.23 -21.30 -7.38
CA ASP A 264 -7.07 -21.70 -8.52
C ASP A 264 -8.49 -22.10 -8.10
N THR A 265 -8.65 -22.66 -6.89
CA THR A 265 -9.99 -22.95 -6.36
C THR A 265 -10.74 -21.66 -6.02
N ARG A 266 -10.05 -20.65 -5.48
CA ARG A 266 -10.62 -19.35 -5.14
C ARG A 266 -10.92 -18.49 -6.38
N TYR A 267 -10.04 -18.57 -7.39
CA TYR A 267 -10.13 -17.88 -8.68
C TYR A 267 -10.16 -18.93 -9.80
N PRO A 268 -11.30 -19.60 -10.03
CA PRO A 268 -11.38 -20.69 -11.00
C PRO A 268 -11.10 -20.21 -12.43
N PRO A 269 -10.36 -21.00 -13.24
CA PRO A 269 -10.15 -20.70 -14.66
C PRO A 269 -11.48 -20.44 -15.38
N VAL A 270 -11.48 -19.60 -16.42
CA VAL A 270 -12.71 -19.23 -17.15
C VAL A 270 -13.44 -20.46 -17.70
N LYS A 271 -12.70 -21.52 -18.05
CA LYS A 271 -13.26 -22.77 -18.58
C LYS A 271 -13.68 -23.78 -17.52
N ALA A 272 -13.43 -23.52 -16.24
CA ALA A 272 -13.80 -24.42 -15.16
C ALA A 272 -15.31 -24.41 -14.90
N SER A 273 -15.86 -25.57 -14.57
CA SER A 273 -17.28 -25.70 -14.23
C SER A 273 -17.61 -24.88 -12.99
N GLY A 274 -18.56 -23.94 -13.10
CA GLY A 274 -18.95 -23.07 -11.99
C GLY A 274 -18.08 -21.82 -11.82
N SER A 275 -17.15 -21.55 -12.74
CA SER A 275 -16.41 -20.27 -12.74
C SER A 275 -17.37 -19.09 -13.00
N ASN A 276 -17.19 -18.02 -12.24
CA ASN A 276 -17.90 -16.76 -12.44
C ASN A 276 -17.17 -15.82 -13.42
N TYR A 277 -16.00 -16.22 -13.91
CA TYR A 277 -15.19 -15.41 -14.81
C TYR A 277 -15.50 -15.72 -16.27
N THR A 278 -15.70 -14.68 -17.07
CA THR A 278 -15.83 -14.77 -18.53
C THR A 278 -14.54 -14.40 -19.25
N LEU A 279 -13.65 -13.65 -18.59
CA LEU A 279 -12.35 -13.22 -19.09
C LEU A 279 -11.26 -13.55 -18.06
N GLU A 280 -10.11 -14.04 -18.52
CA GLU A 280 -8.93 -14.27 -17.65
C GLU A 280 -8.39 -12.94 -17.09
N HIS A 281 -8.63 -11.84 -17.82
CA HIS A 281 -8.39 -10.49 -17.35
C HIS A 281 -9.12 -10.19 -16.03
N ASP A 282 -10.44 -10.46 -15.97
CA ASP A 282 -11.24 -10.18 -14.77
C ASP A 282 -10.84 -11.10 -13.59
N ARG A 283 -10.48 -12.35 -13.90
CA ARG A 283 -9.94 -13.30 -12.91
C ARG A 283 -8.64 -12.79 -12.30
N LEU A 284 -7.72 -12.30 -13.14
CA LEU A 284 -6.46 -11.74 -12.69
C LEU A 284 -6.64 -10.41 -11.96
N ARG A 285 -7.56 -9.57 -12.42
CA ARG A 285 -7.93 -8.32 -11.75
C ARG A 285 -8.38 -8.58 -10.32
N ASP A 286 -9.28 -9.54 -10.11
CA ASP A 286 -9.74 -9.91 -8.76
C ASP A 286 -8.61 -10.49 -7.90
N TYR A 287 -7.75 -11.35 -8.47
CA TYR A 287 -6.57 -11.87 -7.79
C TYR A 287 -5.63 -10.74 -7.33
N ILE A 288 -5.28 -9.80 -8.21
CA ILE A 288 -4.38 -8.68 -7.90
C ILE A 288 -5.05 -7.75 -6.87
N GLY A 289 -6.31 -7.42 -7.10
CA GLY A 289 -7.10 -6.52 -6.25
C GLY A 289 -7.15 -7.01 -4.81
N GLU A 290 -7.48 -8.28 -4.61
CA GLU A 290 -7.58 -8.86 -3.26
C GLU A 290 -6.19 -9.10 -2.64
N SER A 291 -5.22 -9.65 -3.39
CA SER A 291 -3.90 -10.01 -2.86
C SER A 291 -3.03 -8.81 -2.47
N SER A 292 -3.18 -7.69 -3.18
CA SER A 292 -2.22 -6.58 -3.13
C SER A 292 -2.84 -5.24 -2.69
N PHE A 293 -4.18 -5.10 -2.65
CA PHE A 293 -4.85 -3.83 -2.34
C PHE A 293 -6.00 -3.96 -1.33
N GLN A 294 -7.14 -4.52 -1.75
CA GLN A 294 -8.40 -4.51 -1.00
C GLN A 294 -8.27 -5.18 0.36
N CYS A 295 -7.59 -6.33 0.45
CA CYS A 295 -7.43 -7.00 1.73
C CYS A 295 -6.47 -6.30 2.69
N ASN A 296 -5.55 -5.47 2.19
CA ASN A 296 -4.77 -4.59 3.06
C ASN A 296 -5.68 -3.58 3.78
N ALA A 297 -6.69 -3.03 3.09
CA ALA A 297 -7.69 -2.16 3.70
C ALA A 297 -8.54 -2.91 4.74
N ARG A 298 -8.92 -4.17 4.47
CA ARG A 298 -9.63 -5.02 5.44
C ARG A 298 -8.81 -5.24 6.71
N PHE A 299 -7.55 -5.67 6.60
CA PHE A 299 -6.72 -5.95 7.77
C PHE A 299 -6.50 -4.71 8.64
N LEU A 300 -6.36 -3.53 8.04
CA LEU A 300 -6.30 -2.26 8.76
C LEU A 300 -7.63 -1.93 9.47
N THR A 301 -8.75 -2.22 8.83
CA THR A 301 -10.10 -2.00 9.41
C THR A 301 -10.27 -2.86 10.66
N ASP A 302 -9.94 -4.15 10.56
CA ASP A 302 -10.03 -5.08 11.69
C ASP A 302 -9.08 -4.67 12.84
N ALA A 303 -7.85 -4.28 12.51
CA ALA A 303 -6.85 -3.90 13.51
C ALA A 303 -7.21 -2.61 14.29
N TYR A 304 -7.90 -1.67 13.64
CA TYR A 304 -8.23 -0.36 14.20
C TYR A 304 -9.73 -0.14 14.35
N ASP A 305 -10.50 -1.21 14.56
CA ASP A 305 -11.94 -1.14 14.81
C ASP A 305 -12.29 -0.08 15.88
N GLY A 306 -13.34 0.69 15.60
CA GLY A 306 -13.76 1.87 16.37
C GLY A 306 -12.88 3.13 16.19
N LYS A 307 -11.64 3.01 15.71
CA LYS A 307 -10.73 4.16 15.46
C LYS A 307 -10.67 4.57 13.99
N ASN A 308 -11.12 3.70 13.09
CA ASN A 308 -11.11 3.90 11.66
C ASN A 308 -12.33 4.67 11.12
N TYR A 309 -12.19 5.11 9.87
CA TYR A 309 -13.23 5.57 8.96
C TYR A 309 -12.91 4.98 7.59
N ASN A 310 -13.88 4.31 6.97
CA ASN A 310 -13.68 3.64 5.68
C ASN A 310 -14.32 4.43 4.55
N ILE A 311 -13.64 4.47 3.41
CA ILE A 311 -14.14 5.08 2.18
C ILE A 311 -13.83 4.22 0.95
N GLN A 312 -14.81 4.13 0.07
CA GLN A 312 -14.62 3.70 -1.31
C GLN A 312 -14.66 4.94 -2.21
N TYR A 313 -13.68 5.07 -3.10
CA TYR A 313 -13.68 6.09 -4.15
C TYR A 313 -14.11 5.47 -5.48
N SER A 314 -15.32 5.81 -5.93
CA SER A 314 -15.98 5.29 -7.12
C SER A 314 -16.22 6.36 -8.20
N VAL A 315 -15.48 7.46 -8.18
CA VAL A 315 -15.60 8.47 -9.24
C VAL A 315 -14.99 7.89 -10.50
N THR A 316 -15.78 7.83 -11.57
CA THR A 316 -15.41 7.25 -12.86
C THR A 316 -14.08 7.85 -13.36
N PRO A 317 -13.08 7.03 -13.73
CA PRO A 317 -13.14 5.57 -13.92
C PRO A 317 -12.89 4.72 -12.66
N GLY A 318 -12.58 5.34 -11.51
CA GLY A 318 -12.42 4.64 -10.24
C GLY A 318 -11.16 3.77 -10.16
N LEU A 319 -10.13 4.15 -10.93
CA LEU A 319 -8.86 3.44 -11.03
C LEU A 319 -7.91 3.79 -9.89
N HIS A 320 -6.95 2.91 -9.62
CA HIS A 320 -5.90 3.15 -8.63
C HIS A 320 -5.25 4.53 -8.78
N ALA A 321 -5.01 5.22 -7.66
CA ALA A 321 -4.48 6.58 -7.58
C ALA A 321 -5.38 7.70 -8.14
N SER A 322 -6.58 7.41 -8.67
CA SER A 322 -7.46 8.44 -9.26
C SER A 322 -7.99 9.45 -8.24
N ASP A 323 -8.03 9.08 -6.96
CA ASP A 323 -8.43 9.93 -5.85
C ASP A 323 -7.36 10.98 -5.49
N LEU A 324 -6.10 10.81 -5.90
CA LEU A 324 -5.02 11.81 -5.70
C LEU A 324 -5.39 13.18 -6.25
N LEU A 325 -6.13 13.23 -7.37
CA LEU A 325 -6.57 14.48 -7.97
C LEU A 325 -7.47 15.28 -7.02
N THR A 326 -8.26 14.59 -6.21
CA THR A 326 -9.13 15.21 -5.21
C THR A 326 -8.39 15.52 -3.92
N VAL A 327 -7.47 14.64 -3.50
CA VAL A 327 -6.61 14.82 -2.31
C VAL A 327 -5.77 16.09 -2.43
N PHE A 328 -5.20 16.34 -3.61
CA PHE A 328 -4.30 17.46 -3.88
C PHE A 328 -4.95 18.61 -4.64
N TYR A 329 -6.27 18.62 -4.78
CA TYR A 329 -6.97 19.68 -5.50
C TYR A 329 -6.59 21.07 -4.97
N ASP A 330 -6.14 21.94 -5.89
CA ASP A 330 -5.83 23.35 -5.65
C ASP A 330 -6.87 24.20 -6.38
N LEU A 331 -7.38 25.24 -5.72
CA LEU A 331 -8.33 26.19 -6.31
C LEU A 331 -7.74 26.97 -7.48
N ASN A 332 -6.42 27.08 -7.55
CA ASN A 332 -5.71 27.74 -8.65
C ASN A 332 -5.31 26.77 -9.77
N LEU A 333 -5.68 25.49 -9.67
CA LEU A 333 -5.38 24.51 -10.70
C LEU A 333 -6.22 24.79 -11.95
N ASP A 334 -5.54 25.01 -13.07
CA ASP A 334 -6.20 25.03 -14.37
C ASP A 334 -6.68 23.62 -14.71
N LEU A 335 -8.01 23.44 -14.78
CA LEU A 335 -8.60 22.14 -15.12
C LEU A 335 -8.32 21.72 -16.56
N ASN A 336 -7.79 22.60 -17.42
CA ASN A 336 -7.38 22.24 -18.79
C ASN A 336 -6.15 21.31 -18.82
N VAL A 337 -5.35 21.27 -17.74
CA VAL A 337 -4.20 20.35 -17.62
C VAL A 337 -4.65 18.88 -17.69
N PHE A 338 -5.84 18.57 -17.16
CA PHE A 338 -6.36 17.21 -17.16
C PHE A 338 -6.66 16.68 -18.56
N GLY A 339 -6.94 17.54 -19.55
CA GLY A 339 -7.16 17.11 -20.95
C GLY A 339 -5.87 16.80 -21.72
N HIS A 340 -4.71 17.17 -21.16
CA HIS A 340 -3.39 16.96 -21.77
C HIS A 340 -2.56 15.91 -21.02
N ASP A 341 -2.62 15.90 -19.68
CA ASP A 341 -1.71 15.12 -18.83
C ASP A 341 -2.43 14.02 -18.00
N VAL A 342 -3.77 13.97 -18.02
CA VAL A 342 -4.55 12.92 -17.35
C VAL A 342 -5.42 12.18 -18.37
N PRO A 343 -5.40 10.84 -18.43
CA PRO A 343 -6.00 10.10 -19.54
C PRO A 343 -7.53 9.94 -19.46
N PHE A 344 -8.22 10.66 -18.56
CA PHE A 344 -9.67 10.52 -18.38
C PHE A 344 -10.36 11.86 -18.07
N PRO A 345 -11.61 12.06 -18.52
CA PRO A 345 -12.35 13.29 -18.31
C PRO A 345 -12.77 13.46 -16.85
N LEU A 346 -12.74 14.70 -16.36
CA LEU A 346 -13.28 15.05 -15.04
C LEU A 346 -14.81 15.08 -15.06
N VAL A 347 -15.42 14.66 -13.94
CA VAL A 347 -16.88 14.76 -13.75
C VAL A 347 -17.35 16.22 -13.66
N PRO A 348 -18.58 16.54 -14.11
CA PRO A 348 -19.15 17.87 -13.92
C PRO A 348 -19.14 18.29 -12.45
N GLY A 349 -18.62 19.49 -12.16
CA GLY A 349 -18.52 19.98 -10.79
C GLY A 349 -17.35 19.39 -9.98
N PHE A 350 -16.37 18.74 -10.63
CA PHE A 350 -15.19 18.15 -10.00
C PHE A 350 -14.53 19.06 -8.95
N GLY A 351 -14.32 20.34 -9.23
CA GLY A 351 -13.66 21.25 -8.28
C GLY A 351 -14.44 21.44 -6.98
N SER A 352 -15.76 21.46 -7.04
CA SER A 352 -16.61 21.50 -5.85
C SER A 352 -16.58 20.16 -5.11
N PHE A 353 -16.72 19.05 -5.84
CA PHE A 353 -16.62 17.70 -5.26
C PHE A 353 -15.27 17.46 -4.56
N ALA A 354 -14.15 17.81 -5.21
CA ALA A 354 -12.80 17.67 -4.70
C ALA A 354 -12.59 18.48 -3.41
N GLN A 355 -13.10 19.71 -3.34
CA GLN A 355 -13.09 20.50 -2.10
C GLN A 355 -13.88 19.86 -0.97
N ALA A 356 -15.00 19.17 -1.26
CA ALA A 356 -15.76 18.45 -0.25
C ALA A 356 -14.99 17.21 0.23
N TYR A 357 -14.45 16.41 -0.69
CA TYR A 357 -13.63 15.23 -0.39
C TYR A 357 -12.40 15.60 0.46
N GLN A 358 -11.59 16.55 -0.01
CA GLN A 358 -10.39 17.03 0.67
C GLN A 358 -10.70 17.61 2.06
N SER A 359 -11.89 18.19 2.25
CA SER A 359 -12.31 18.72 3.56
C SER A 359 -12.40 17.65 4.64
N TYR A 360 -12.79 16.42 4.30
CA TYR A 360 -12.83 15.32 5.26
C TYR A 360 -11.42 14.95 5.71
N LEU A 361 -10.51 14.79 4.75
CA LEU A 361 -9.12 14.39 5.05
C LEU A 361 -8.43 15.45 5.91
N VAL A 362 -8.58 16.74 5.55
CA VAL A 362 -8.02 17.85 6.34
C VAL A 362 -8.67 17.94 7.72
N SER A 363 -9.98 17.71 7.83
CA SER A 363 -10.66 17.64 9.13
C SER A 363 -10.07 16.53 10.00
N HIS A 364 -9.87 15.34 9.43
CA HIS A 364 -9.26 14.20 10.12
C HIS A 364 -7.83 14.50 10.57
N ALA A 365 -6.98 15.05 9.69
CA ALA A 365 -5.64 15.46 10.09
C ALA A 365 -5.63 16.46 11.26
N ARG A 366 -6.64 17.34 11.34
CA ARG A 366 -6.73 18.36 12.39
C ARG A 366 -7.32 17.85 13.71
N SER A 367 -8.22 16.87 13.70
CA SER A 367 -8.93 16.45 14.92
C SER A 367 -9.11 14.95 15.13
N GLY A 368 -8.71 14.12 14.18
CA GLY A 368 -9.02 12.68 14.16
C GLY A 368 -10.49 12.37 13.83
N ASP A 369 -11.27 13.37 13.42
CA ASP A 369 -12.67 13.23 13.03
C ASP A 369 -12.88 13.94 11.68
N PRO A 370 -13.21 13.21 10.60
CA PRO A 370 -13.46 13.81 9.30
C PRO A 370 -14.70 14.72 9.29
N ASN A 371 -15.58 14.62 10.29
CA ASN A 371 -16.83 15.39 10.32
C ASN A 371 -16.73 16.78 10.96
N LYS A 372 -15.68 17.04 11.75
CA LYS A 372 -15.59 18.22 12.62
C LYS A 372 -15.43 19.54 11.86
N TYR A 373 -14.62 19.52 10.81
CA TYR A 373 -14.24 20.69 10.02
C TYR A 373 -14.52 20.52 8.52
N LYS A 374 -15.29 19.50 8.12
CA LYS A 374 -15.69 19.31 6.72
C LYS A 374 -16.47 20.50 6.20
N LYS A 375 -16.38 20.77 4.90
CA LYS A 375 -17.18 21.81 4.23
C LYS A 375 -18.62 21.32 4.08
N THR A 376 -19.57 21.99 4.73
CA THR A 376 -21.00 21.66 4.67
C THR A 376 -21.78 22.46 3.62
N LEU A 377 -21.28 23.63 3.21
CA LEU A 377 -21.88 24.49 2.18
C LEU A 377 -21.15 24.32 0.84
N ASN A 378 -21.42 23.20 0.15
CA ASN A 378 -20.81 22.87 -1.15
C ASN A 378 -21.81 22.06 -2.02
N ILE A 379 -21.59 21.98 -3.33
CA ILE A 379 -22.37 21.16 -4.27
C ILE A 379 -21.42 20.25 -5.05
N PRO A 380 -21.42 18.92 -4.80
CA PRO A 380 -22.25 18.19 -3.84
C PRO A 380 -21.87 18.52 -2.39
N SER A 381 -22.86 18.48 -1.49
CA SER A 381 -22.62 18.71 -0.07
C SER A 381 -21.96 17.48 0.56
N ALA A 382 -20.95 17.70 1.40
CA ALA A 382 -20.39 16.64 2.23
C ALA A 382 -21.46 16.13 3.20
N ILE A 383 -21.71 14.83 3.22
CA ILE A 383 -22.60 14.17 4.17
C ILE A 383 -21.89 13.85 5.49
N THR A 384 -22.59 13.35 6.49
CA THR A 384 -21.91 12.77 7.66
C THR A 384 -21.19 11.50 7.24
N TRP A 385 -19.89 11.41 7.52
CA TRP A 385 -19.09 10.20 7.35
C TRP A 385 -19.24 9.35 8.61
N PRO A 386 -20.01 8.25 8.57
CA PRO A 386 -20.22 7.41 9.76
C PRO A 386 -18.94 6.64 10.11
N LYS A 387 -18.88 6.15 11.34
CA LYS A 387 -17.96 5.06 11.67
C LYS A 387 -18.44 3.79 10.96
N PRO A 388 -17.55 2.96 10.40
CA PRO A 388 -17.94 1.69 9.83
C PRO A 388 -18.58 0.80 10.90
N GLY A 389 -19.44 -0.12 10.46
CA GLY A 389 -19.99 -1.16 11.33
C GLY A 389 -18.90 -2.09 11.85
N SER A 390 -19.30 -2.99 12.76
CA SER A 390 -18.38 -3.97 13.36
C SER A 390 -17.56 -4.69 12.30
N SER A 391 -16.24 -4.74 12.52
CA SER A 391 -15.32 -5.49 11.65
C SER A 391 -15.51 -7.02 11.71
N THR A 392 -16.36 -7.50 12.62
CA THR A 392 -16.75 -8.92 12.75
C THR A 392 -17.86 -9.35 11.79
N ALA A 393 -18.41 -8.43 11.00
CA ALA A 393 -19.33 -8.77 9.92
C ALA A 393 -18.53 -9.18 8.67
N ASP A 394 -19.14 -10.01 7.81
CA ASP A 394 -18.50 -10.38 6.54
C ASP A 394 -18.23 -9.12 5.71
N ASP A 395 -19.28 -8.34 5.42
CA ASP A 395 -19.18 -7.05 4.74
C ASP A 395 -19.03 -5.87 5.71
N ILE A 396 -18.25 -4.86 5.33
CA ILE A 396 -18.10 -3.63 6.11
C ILE A 396 -19.28 -2.71 5.78
N THR A 397 -20.20 -2.55 6.74
CA THR A 397 -21.30 -1.60 6.60
C THR A 397 -20.87 -0.17 6.95
N SER A 398 -21.65 0.83 6.54
CA SER A 398 -21.41 2.23 6.87
C SER A 398 -20.08 2.78 6.31
N VAL A 399 -19.74 2.39 5.07
CA VAL A 399 -18.59 2.91 4.34
C VAL A 399 -19.00 4.15 3.56
N LEU A 400 -18.22 5.23 3.64
CA LEU A 400 -18.47 6.40 2.79
C LEU A 400 -18.14 6.04 1.35
N ASN A 401 -19.02 6.34 0.41
CA ASN A 401 -18.73 6.23 -1.01
C ASN A 401 -18.64 7.62 -1.60
N ALA A 402 -17.52 7.95 -2.23
CA ALA A 402 -17.35 9.14 -3.04
C ALA A 402 -17.51 8.74 -4.52
N PHE A 403 -18.55 9.22 -5.20
CA PHE A 403 -18.90 8.81 -6.55
C PHE A 403 -19.29 10.03 -7.40
N ASP A 404 -19.55 9.82 -8.69
CA ASP A 404 -19.73 10.90 -9.68
C ASP A 404 -20.74 12.00 -9.30
N LEU A 405 -21.76 11.67 -8.49
CA LEU A 405 -22.81 12.62 -8.08
C LEU A 405 -22.64 13.14 -6.64
N GLY A 406 -21.56 12.76 -5.94
CA GLY A 406 -21.26 13.22 -4.59
C GLY A 406 -20.94 12.10 -3.61
N PHE A 407 -21.66 12.06 -2.49
CA PHE A 407 -21.35 11.16 -1.39
C PHE A 407 -22.58 10.36 -0.97
N SER A 408 -22.39 9.06 -0.71
CA SER A 408 -23.41 8.18 -0.14
C SER A 408 -22.78 7.26 0.90
N VAL A 409 -23.60 6.49 1.61
CA VAL A 409 -23.12 5.45 2.54
C VAL A 409 -23.50 4.10 1.94
N ILE A 410 -22.52 3.19 1.85
CA ILE A 410 -22.68 1.87 1.25
C ILE A 410 -22.28 0.77 2.24
N THR A 411 -22.61 -0.46 1.85
CA THR A 411 -21.97 -1.68 2.38
C THR A 411 -20.90 -2.08 1.38
N ASP A 412 -19.66 -2.22 1.86
CA ASP A 412 -18.52 -2.66 1.09
C ASP A 412 -18.40 -4.20 1.16
N SER A 413 -18.64 -4.84 0.02
CA SER A 413 -18.53 -6.29 -0.17
C SER A 413 -17.28 -6.70 -0.96
N VAL A 414 -16.44 -5.74 -1.38
CA VAL A 414 -15.17 -6.06 -2.04
C VAL A 414 -14.07 -6.34 -1.02
N THR A 415 -14.17 -5.78 0.20
CA THR A 415 -13.28 -6.07 1.32
C THR A 415 -13.86 -7.09 2.33
N SER A 416 -14.69 -8.02 1.87
CA SER A 416 -15.39 -8.98 2.74
C SER A 416 -14.45 -9.92 3.51
N GLU A 417 -14.93 -10.46 4.64
CA GLU A 417 -14.13 -11.31 5.54
C GLU A 417 -13.74 -12.57 4.81
N ALA A 418 -14.70 -13.23 4.16
CA ALA A 418 -14.45 -14.46 3.41
C ALA A 418 -13.36 -14.30 2.33
N ARG A 419 -13.34 -13.15 1.63
CA ARG A 419 -12.33 -12.86 0.61
C ARG A 419 -10.95 -12.66 1.22
N CYS A 420 -10.87 -11.89 2.28
CA CYS A 420 -9.59 -11.50 2.87
C CYS A 420 -9.01 -12.51 3.87
N ASP A 421 -9.86 -13.34 4.48
CA ASP A 421 -9.45 -14.47 5.27
C ASP A 421 -8.73 -15.52 4.43
N PHE A 422 -9.15 -15.74 3.19
CA PHE A 422 -8.41 -16.58 2.25
C PHE A 422 -6.97 -16.08 2.09
N TRP A 423 -6.78 -14.78 1.85
CA TRP A 423 -5.45 -14.20 1.68
C TRP A 423 -4.59 -14.22 2.94
N ARG A 424 -5.19 -13.96 4.11
CA ARG A 424 -4.50 -14.14 5.40
C ARG A 424 -4.01 -15.58 5.56
N GLN A 425 -4.86 -16.56 5.27
CA GLN A 425 -4.51 -17.98 5.37
C GLN A 425 -3.49 -18.42 4.31
N ALA A 426 -3.55 -17.88 3.09
CA ALA A 426 -2.57 -18.14 2.04
C ALA A 426 -1.19 -17.59 2.44
N GLN A 427 -1.13 -16.38 2.99
CA GLN A 427 0.10 -15.79 3.52
C GLN A 427 0.64 -16.61 4.69
N ALA A 428 -0.21 -17.05 5.63
CA ALA A 428 0.18 -17.91 6.74
C ALA A 428 0.76 -19.27 6.25
N ALA A 429 0.15 -19.87 5.23
CA ALA A 429 0.62 -21.10 4.62
C ALA A 429 1.97 -20.90 3.92
N LEU A 430 2.12 -19.83 3.13
CA LEU A 430 3.35 -19.48 2.44
C LEU A 430 4.51 -19.25 3.42
N THR A 431 4.25 -18.58 4.56
CA THR A 431 5.25 -18.42 5.62
C THR A 431 5.58 -19.74 6.31
N SER A 432 4.60 -20.64 6.48
CA SER A 432 4.79 -21.92 7.15
C SER A 432 5.61 -22.92 6.32
N ALA A 433 5.30 -23.03 5.02
CA ALA A 433 5.87 -24.03 4.11
C ALA A 433 7.35 -23.79 3.77
N GLY A 434 7.83 -22.54 3.82
CA GLY A 434 9.22 -22.20 3.48
C GLY A 434 9.63 -20.76 3.68
N GLY A 435 8.71 -19.88 4.09
CA GLY A 435 9.01 -18.47 4.31
C GLY A 435 9.67 -18.20 5.66
N TYR A 436 9.61 -16.94 6.09
CA TYR A 436 10.06 -16.53 7.42
C TYR A 436 8.89 -16.14 8.33
N ALA A 437 8.92 -16.63 9.56
CA ALA A 437 8.09 -16.16 10.66
C ALA A 437 8.98 -15.99 11.91
N PRO A 438 8.83 -14.89 12.68
CA PRO A 438 9.58 -14.71 13.92
C PRO A 438 9.26 -15.81 14.95
N PRO A 439 10.18 -16.12 15.89
CA PRO A 439 9.93 -17.13 16.91
C PRO A 439 8.66 -16.81 17.71
N GLY A 440 7.80 -17.82 17.84
CA GLY A 440 6.52 -17.69 18.54
C GLY A 440 5.50 -16.77 17.85
N SER A 441 5.75 -16.35 16.60
CA SER A 441 4.84 -15.52 15.80
C SER A 441 4.30 -16.25 14.56
N VAL A 442 4.45 -17.58 14.50
CA VAL A 442 3.88 -18.42 13.43
C VAL A 442 2.35 -18.37 13.51
N VAL A 443 1.72 -17.96 12.41
CA VAL A 443 0.27 -17.98 12.26
C VAL A 443 -0.12 -19.26 11.53
N SER A 444 -1.02 -20.06 12.10
CA SER A 444 -1.52 -21.29 11.48
C SER A 444 -2.43 -20.98 10.29
N SER A 445 -2.33 -21.79 9.24
CA SER A 445 -3.28 -21.77 8.12
C SER A 445 -4.24 -22.96 8.20
N SER A 446 -5.49 -22.75 7.78
CA SER A 446 -6.52 -23.78 7.66
C SER A 446 -6.91 -24.09 6.22
N LEU A 447 -6.12 -23.64 5.23
CA LEU A 447 -6.40 -23.93 3.83
C LEU A 447 -6.38 -25.44 3.57
N GLU A 448 -7.47 -25.95 3.00
CA GLU A 448 -7.58 -27.35 2.64
C GLU A 448 -6.58 -27.73 1.54
N GLY A 449 -5.99 -28.93 1.64
CA GLY A 449 -5.06 -29.45 0.65
C GLY A 449 -3.69 -28.75 0.62
N VAL A 450 -3.41 -27.88 1.61
CA VAL A 450 -2.13 -27.18 1.72
C VAL A 450 -1.24 -27.86 2.75
N ASP A 451 -0.04 -28.28 2.32
CA ASP A 451 0.99 -28.79 3.23
C ASP A 451 1.77 -27.62 3.81
N THR A 452 1.51 -27.34 5.08
CA THR A 452 2.17 -26.26 5.83
C THR A 452 3.44 -26.71 6.53
N GLY A 453 3.92 -27.94 6.24
CA GLY A 453 5.01 -28.67 6.90
C GLY A 453 5.94 -27.81 7.74
N ASP A 454 6.17 -28.19 8.99
CA ASP A 454 6.74 -27.42 10.13
C ASP A 454 8.19 -26.90 9.92
N ASN A 455 8.45 -26.24 8.79
CA ASN A 455 9.74 -25.76 8.28
C ASN A 455 9.95 -24.26 8.54
N SER A 456 8.93 -23.53 9.00
CA SER A 456 9.01 -22.09 9.30
C SER A 456 10.13 -21.72 10.27
N SER A 457 10.54 -22.65 11.13
CA SER A 457 11.64 -22.50 12.10
C SER A 457 13.02 -22.90 11.56
N GLY A 458 13.11 -23.53 10.40
CA GLY A 458 14.40 -23.94 9.79
C GLY A 458 15.15 -22.79 9.11
N ASN A 459 14.49 -21.65 8.91
CA ASN A 459 15.01 -20.49 8.17
C ASN A 459 15.42 -19.30 9.06
N TYR A 460 15.65 -19.53 10.36
CA TYR A 460 16.35 -18.56 11.22
C TYR A 460 17.75 -18.20 10.68
#